data_AF-A0A1H1KH24-F1
#
_entry.id   AF-A0A1H1KH24-F1
#
_cell.length_a   1.000
_cell.length_b   1.000
_cell.length_c   1.000
_cell.angle_alpha   90.00
_cell.angle_beta   90.00
_cell.angle_gamma   90.00
#
_symmetry.space_group_name_H-M   'P 1'
#
loop_
_entity.id
_entity.type
_entity.pdbx_description
1 polymer ?
#
loop_
_entity_poly.entity_id
_entity_poly.type
_entity_poly.pdbx_seq_one_letter_code
_entity_poly.pdbx_strand_id
1 'polypeptide(L)'
;MKMSINALQVKHGDSIVIEIEWATDKVFRILVDGGPPGVIAKINIPALKSHQAKALTSALDSYRDAGLSLDLTVLTHIDSDHIGGLLAAYKREDYRRVLGTGIWFNSARLIASELTTVQSDGSDFAIDQISGPETSVKQAADLDDLLDELKPTRRLVIAGQQMQYEWGTIDILSPTSTQLNELAVKWEMEVPSKETWRDQI
;
A
#
# COMPACT_ATOMS: atom_id res chain seq x y z
N MET A 1 25.25 -9.90 -6.02
CA MET A 1 23.90 -9.37 -5.90
C MET A 1 22.98 -10.19 -6.79
N LYS A 2 21.83 -10.62 -6.26
CA LYS A 2 20.79 -11.37 -6.98
C LYS A 2 19.45 -10.74 -6.66
N MET A 3 18.65 -10.51 -7.68
CA MET A 3 17.27 -10.02 -7.54
C MET A 3 16.32 -11.07 -8.10
N SER A 4 15.27 -11.41 -7.34
CA SER A 4 14.15 -12.20 -7.80
C SER A 4 12.88 -11.35 -7.77
N ILE A 5 12.05 -11.53 -8.79
CA ILE A 5 10.73 -10.92 -8.88
C ILE A 5 9.74 -12.06 -9.06
N ASN A 6 8.77 -12.14 -8.16
CA ASN A 6 7.73 -13.15 -8.16
C ASN A 6 6.36 -12.46 -8.25
N ALA A 7 5.78 -12.43 -9.44
CA ALA A 7 4.41 -12.01 -9.65
C ALA A 7 3.47 -13.10 -9.11
N LEU A 8 2.84 -12.83 -7.96
CA LEU A 8 1.95 -13.77 -7.31
C LEU A 8 0.67 -13.92 -8.13
N GLN A 9 0.29 -15.16 -8.41
CA GLN A 9 -0.89 -15.42 -9.21
C GLN A 9 -2.16 -14.99 -8.46
N VAL A 10 -2.80 -13.93 -8.95
CA VAL A 10 -4.09 -13.41 -8.49
C VAL A 10 -5.08 -13.35 -9.64
N LYS A 11 -6.38 -13.22 -9.33
CA LYS A 11 -7.43 -13.27 -10.35
C LYS A 11 -7.45 -12.00 -11.23
N HIS A 12 -7.23 -10.85 -10.61
CA HIS A 12 -7.20 -9.50 -11.18
C HIS A 12 -6.26 -8.64 -10.32
N GLY A 13 -5.82 -7.48 -10.84
CA GLY A 13 -4.86 -6.60 -10.18
C GLY A 13 -3.49 -7.24 -9.96
N ASP A 14 -2.67 -6.59 -9.13
CA ASP A 14 -1.27 -6.96 -8.95
C ASP A 14 -0.94 -7.38 -7.52
N SER A 15 0.01 -8.31 -7.40
CA SER A 15 0.72 -8.60 -6.16
C SER A 15 2.07 -9.20 -6.51
N ILE A 16 3.14 -8.52 -6.12
CA ILE A 16 4.50 -8.85 -6.55
C ILE A 16 5.41 -8.88 -5.32
N VAL A 17 6.20 -9.93 -5.20
CA VAL A 17 7.27 -10.00 -4.21
C VAL A 17 8.61 -9.80 -4.92
N ILE A 18 9.41 -8.89 -4.42
CA ILE A 18 10.78 -8.65 -4.87
C ILE A 18 11.71 -9.01 -3.72
N GLU A 19 12.70 -9.87 -3.97
CA GLU A 19 13.76 -10.14 -3.01
C GLU A 19 15.11 -9.76 -3.60
N ILE A 20 15.90 -9.02 -2.84
CA ILE A 20 17.20 -8.49 -3.24
C ILE A 20 18.24 -9.02 -2.27
N GLU A 21 19.06 -9.96 -2.72
CA GLU A 21 20.20 -10.49 -1.98
C GLU A 21 21.47 -9.74 -2.40
N TRP A 22 22.07 -8.98 -1.49
CA TRP A 22 23.26 -8.16 -1.81
C TRP A 22 24.53 -8.60 -1.08
N ALA A 23 24.41 -9.33 0.02
CA ALA A 23 25.52 -9.96 0.72
C ALA A 23 25.04 -11.25 1.41
N THR A 24 25.99 -12.03 1.93
CA THR A 24 25.68 -13.23 2.73
C THR A 24 24.70 -12.88 3.85
N ASP A 25 23.58 -13.61 3.89
CA ASP A 25 22.48 -13.45 4.84
C ASP A 25 21.81 -12.06 4.86
N LYS A 26 22.04 -11.23 3.84
CA LYS A 26 21.38 -9.92 3.67
C LYS A 26 20.42 -9.97 2.48
N VAL A 27 19.12 -10.04 2.81
CA VAL A 27 18.02 -10.08 1.83
C VAL A 27 17.00 -8.99 2.17
N PHE A 28 16.67 -8.16 1.19
CA PHE A 28 15.70 -7.07 1.31
C PHE A 28 14.43 -7.51 0.58
N ARG A 29 13.29 -7.52 1.26
CA ARG A 29 12.02 -8.03 0.75
C ARG A 29 11.00 -6.93 0.62
N ILE A 30 10.47 -6.80 -0.59
CA ILE A 30 9.45 -5.82 -0.94
C ILE A 30 8.19 -6.56 -1.38
N LEU A 31 7.05 -6.21 -0.79
CA LEU A 31 5.74 -6.56 -1.34
C LEU A 31 5.18 -5.33 -2.05
N VAL A 32 4.87 -5.46 -3.34
CA VAL A 32 4.17 -4.45 -4.14
C VAL A 32 2.76 -4.95 -4.39
N ASP A 33 1.77 -4.23 -3.87
CA ASP A 33 0.35 -4.54 -3.89
C ASP A 33 -0.03 -5.90 -3.27
N GLY A 34 -1.30 -6.03 -2.92
CA GLY A 34 -1.84 -7.20 -2.23
C GLY A 34 -2.80 -8.04 -3.06
N GLY A 35 -3.14 -7.65 -4.29
CA GLY A 35 -4.20 -8.28 -5.06
C GLY A 35 -5.61 -8.02 -4.47
N PRO A 36 -6.64 -8.75 -4.93
CA PRO A 36 -8.02 -8.56 -4.52
C PRO A 36 -8.32 -9.15 -3.13
N PRO A 37 -9.40 -8.74 -2.44
CA PRO A 37 -9.69 -9.14 -1.05
C PRO A 37 -9.76 -10.65 -0.79
N GLY A 38 -10.05 -11.46 -1.82
CA GLY A 38 -10.20 -12.91 -1.73
C GLY A 38 -8.89 -13.70 -1.65
N VAL A 39 -7.72 -13.04 -1.79
CA VAL A 39 -6.39 -13.69 -1.78
C VAL A 39 -5.86 -14.02 -0.40
N ILE A 40 -6.39 -13.37 0.64
CA ILE A 40 -6.15 -13.72 2.04
C ILE A 40 -7.26 -14.67 2.47
N ALA A 41 -6.90 -15.94 2.66
CA ALA A 41 -7.86 -16.93 3.09
C ALA A 41 -8.44 -16.53 4.45
N LYS A 42 -9.77 -16.43 4.54
CA LYS A 42 -10.45 -16.39 5.84
C LYS A 42 -10.13 -17.70 6.55
N ILE A 43 -9.54 -17.58 7.74
CA ILE A 43 -9.28 -18.71 8.63
C ILE A 43 -10.60 -19.50 8.78
N ASN A 44 -10.57 -20.80 8.49
CA ASN A 44 -11.67 -21.77 8.61
C ASN A 44 -12.74 -21.90 7.51
N ILE A 45 -12.46 -21.61 6.23
CA ILE A 45 -13.34 -22.07 5.13
C ILE A 45 -12.59 -22.99 4.15
N PRO A 46 -12.69 -24.33 4.31
CA PRO A 46 -12.07 -25.33 3.43
C PRO A 46 -12.50 -25.26 1.95
N ALA A 47 -13.53 -24.49 1.63
CA ALA A 47 -14.18 -24.43 0.31
C ALA A 47 -13.59 -23.40 -0.68
N LEU A 48 -12.73 -22.47 -0.24
CA LEU A 48 -11.99 -21.60 -1.17
C LEU A 48 -10.76 -22.35 -1.72
N LYS A 49 -11.02 -23.25 -2.67
CA LYS A 49 -10.06 -24.19 -3.29
C LYS A 49 -9.57 -23.77 -4.68
N SER A 50 -9.66 -22.50 -5.08
CA SER A 50 -8.91 -22.06 -6.26
C SER A 50 -7.47 -21.76 -5.82
N HIS A 51 -6.49 -22.44 -6.43
CA HIS A 51 -5.05 -22.21 -6.16
C HIS A 51 -4.65 -20.75 -6.40
N GLN A 52 -5.41 -20.02 -7.23
CA GLN A 52 -5.23 -18.60 -7.55
C GLN A 52 -5.61 -17.65 -6.40
N ALA A 53 -6.39 -18.10 -5.40
CA ALA A 53 -6.85 -17.25 -4.31
C ALA A 53 -5.95 -17.31 -3.06
N LYS A 54 -4.74 -17.89 -3.17
CA LYS A 54 -3.87 -18.09 -2.00
C LYS A 54 -2.41 -17.75 -2.22
N ALA A 55 -2.01 -17.22 -3.38
CA ALA A 55 -0.59 -16.95 -3.63
C ALA A 55 0.02 -15.99 -2.58
N LEU A 56 -0.68 -14.90 -2.25
CA LEU A 56 -0.26 -14.00 -1.16
C LEU A 56 -0.30 -14.69 0.21
N THR A 57 -1.37 -15.43 0.53
CA THR A 57 -1.47 -16.20 1.78
C THR A 57 -0.27 -17.14 1.96
N SER A 58 0.07 -17.92 0.93
CA SER A 58 1.18 -18.86 0.95
C SER A 58 2.54 -18.16 1.12
N ALA A 59 2.74 -17.01 0.45
CA ALA A 59 3.96 -16.22 0.61
C ALA A 59 4.09 -15.70 2.06
N LEU A 60 3.03 -15.10 2.60
CA LEU A 60 3.02 -14.58 3.98
C LEU A 60 3.15 -15.69 5.03
N ASP A 61 2.50 -16.84 4.83
CA ASP A 61 2.64 -18.01 5.69
C ASP A 61 4.08 -18.53 5.68
N SER A 62 4.71 -18.63 4.50
CA SER A 62 6.12 -19.03 4.39
C SER A 62 7.05 -18.08 5.14
N TYR A 63 6.82 -16.77 5.07
CA TYR A 63 7.63 -15.81 5.81
C TYR A 63 7.37 -15.88 7.31
N ARG A 64 6.11 -15.99 7.73
CA ARG A 64 5.73 -16.20 9.14
C ARG A 64 6.42 -17.41 9.72
N ASP A 65 6.33 -18.55 9.04
CA ASP A 65 6.83 -19.84 9.53
C ASP A 65 8.36 -19.86 9.58
N ALA A 66 9.02 -19.08 8.72
CA ALA A 66 10.47 -18.85 8.75
C ALA A 66 10.92 -17.75 9.73
N GLY A 67 9.98 -17.07 10.42
CA GLY A 67 10.29 -15.94 11.30
C GLY A 67 10.83 -14.71 10.56
N LEU A 68 10.48 -14.55 9.29
CA LEU A 68 10.92 -13.46 8.42
C LEU A 68 9.86 -12.35 8.34
N SER A 69 10.34 -11.13 8.14
CA SER A 69 9.51 -9.96 7.84
C SER A 69 9.90 -9.36 6.49
N LEU A 70 8.97 -8.62 5.91
CA LEU A 70 9.21 -7.72 4.79
C LEU A 70 9.90 -6.45 5.31
N ASP A 71 10.74 -5.86 4.48
CA ASP A 71 11.39 -4.58 4.78
C ASP A 71 10.52 -3.41 4.31
N LEU A 72 9.77 -3.62 3.22
CA LEU A 72 8.93 -2.60 2.62
C LEU A 72 7.66 -3.20 2.01
N THR A 73 6.53 -2.58 2.30
CA THR A 73 5.28 -2.76 1.55
C THR A 73 5.04 -1.52 0.69
N VAL A 74 4.69 -1.68 -0.57
CA VAL A 74 4.34 -0.58 -1.49
C VAL A 74 2.92 -0.81 -1.98
N LEU A 75 2.06 0.20 -1.86
CA LEU A 75 0.75 0.22 -2.49
C LEU A 75 0.75 1.24 -3.63
N THR A 76 0.60 0.77 -4.87
CA THR A 76 0.74 1.59 -6.08
C THR A 76 -0.46 2.51 -6.29
N HIS A 77 -1.67 2.01 -6.08
CA HIS A 77 -2.93 2.75 -6.09
C HIS A 77 -4.00 2.04 -5.25
N ILE A 78 -5.16 2.67 -5.10
CA ILE A 78 -6.19 2.25 -4.15
C ILE A 78 -7.25 1.31 -4.75
N ASP A 79 -7.15 0.93 -6.01
CA ASP A 79 -8.18 0.09 -6.63
C ASP A 79 -8.30 -1.25 -5.90
N SER A 80 -9.52 -1.76 -5.81
CA SER A 80 -9.88 -2.85 -4.90
C SER A 80 -9.09 -4.14 -5.16
N ASP A 81 -8.71 -4.37 -6.41
CA ASP A 81 -7.91 -5.50 -6.86
C ASP A 81 -6.41 -5.35 -6.61
N HIS A 82 -5.95 -4.24 -6.05
CA HIS A 82 -4.57 -4.03 -5.58
C HIS A 82 -4.50 -3.91 -4.05
N ILE A 83 -5.37 -3.10 -3.44
CA ILE A 83 -5.37 -2.86 -1.99
C ILE A 83 -6.03 -3.99 -1.18
N GLY A 84 -6.96 -4.72 -1.80
CA GLY A 84 -7.90 -5.56 -1.08
C GLY A 84 -7.25 -6.65 -0.24
N GLY A 85 -6.30 -7.37 -0.82
CA GLY A 85 -5.54 -8.41 -0.14
C GLY A 85 -4.59 -7.84 0.92
N LEU A 86 -4.03 -6.65 0.67
CA LEU A 86 -3.15 -5.99 1.63
C LEU A 86 -3.91 -5.56 2.89
N LEU A 87 -5.08 -4.94 2.72
CA LEU A 87 -5.97 -4.59 3.82
C LEU A 87 -6.38 -5.84 4.62
N ALA A 88 -6.74 -6.92 3.93
CA ALA A 88 -7.09 -8.18 4.59
C ALA A 88 -5.92 -8.77 5.39
N ALA A 89 -4.68 -8.60 4.92
CA ALA A 89 -3.48 -9.02 5.62
C ALA A 89 -3.20 -8.15 6.86
N TYR A 90 -3.28 -6.82 6.77
CA TYR A 90 -3.11 -5.93 7.93
C TYR A 90 -4.17 -6.11 9.02
N LYS A 91 -5.37 -6.60 8.68
CA LYS A 91 -6.41 -6.97 9.66
C LYS A 91 -6.06 -8.22 10.48
N ARG A 92 -5.04 -8.99 10.08
CA ARG A 92 -4.59 -10.20 10.78
C ARG A 92 -3.33 -9.95 11.59
N GLU A 93 -3.41 -10.16 12.90
CA GLU A 93 -2.27 -9.92 13.81
C GLU A 93 -1.03 -10.75 13.46
N ASP A 94 -1.21 -12.00 13.02
CA ASP A 94 -0.11 -12.87 12.63
C ASP A 94 0.63 -12.40 11.37
N TYR A 95 -0.06 -11.69 10.46
CA TYR A 95 0.56 -11.10 9.28
C TYR A 95 1.12 -9.70 9.50
N ARG A 96 0.65 -8.93 10.50
CA ARG A 96 1.24 -7.63 10.84
C ARG A 96 2.75 -7.74 11.12
N ARG A 97 3.17 -8.81 11.79
CA ARG A 97 4.60 -9.07 12.06
C ARG A 97 5.39 -9.36 10.78
N VAL A 98 4.77 -10.04 9.82
CA VAL A 98 5.37 -10.37 8.53
C VAL A 98 5.45 -9.16 7.62
N LEU A 99 4.41 -8.32 7.58
CA LEU A 99 4.35 -7.14 6.71
C LEU A 99 5.40 -6.07 7.07
N GLY A 100 6.02 -6.20 8.24
CA GLY A 100 7.10 -5.35 8.69
C GLY A 100 6.62 -3.96 9.09
N THR A 101 7.58 -3.05 9.22
CA THR A 101 7.32 -1.69 9.72
C THR A 101 7.45 -0.61 8.65
N GLY A 102 7.77 -0.95 7.40
CA GLY A 102 7.91 0.01 6.31
C GLY A 102 6.73 -0.06 5.34
N ILE A 103 6.05 1.07 5.11
CA ILE A 103 5.02 1.15 4.08
C ILE A 103 5.07 2.44 3.27
N TRP A 104 4.95 2.30 1.95
CA TRP A 104 4.72 3.36 0.99
C TRP A 104 3.27 3.31 0.53
N PHE A 105 2.47 4.21 1.07
CA PHE A 105 1.07 4.38 0.72
C PHE A 105 0.71 5.85 0.86
N ASN A 106 0.40 6.50 -0.25
CA ASN A 106 -0.05 7.89 -0.30
C ASN A 106 -1.53 7.99 0.10
N SER A 107 -1.81 7.81 1.39
CA SER A 107 -3.13 8.00 2.00
C SER A 107 -3.56 9.48 2.00
N ALA A 108 -4.85 9.73 2.17
CA ALA A 108 -5.40 11.08 2.35
C ALA A 108 -4.68 11.89 3.46
N ARG A 109 -4.51 11.31 4.66
CA ARG A 109 -3.86 11.99 5.80
C ARG A 109 -2.42 12.41 5.47
N LEU A 110 -1.66 11.48 4.90
CA LEU A 110 -0.25 11.71 4.52
C LEU A 110 -0.09 12.75 3.41
N ILE A 111 -0.97 12.72 2.40
CA ILE A 111 -1.02 13.75 1.36
C ILE A 111 -1.33 15.12 2.00
N ALA A 112 -2.36 15.19 2.84
CA ALA A 112 -2.76 16.43 3.50
C ALA A 112 -1.66 17.00 4.43
N SER A 113 -0.93 16.17 5.17
CA SER A 113 0.13 16.67 6.05
C SER A 113 1.36 17.18 5.30
N GLU A 114 1.73 16.53 4.20
CA GLU A 114 3.02 16.74 3.51
C GLU A 114 2.94 17.63 2.26
N LEU A 115 1.78 17.70 1.57
CA LEU A 115 1.60 18.54 0.37
C LEU A 115 0.92 19.87 0.66
N THR A 116 0.05 19.97 1.68
CA THR A 116 -0.64 21.23 2.02
C THR A 116 0.29 22.24 2.67
N THR A 117 1.42 21.80 3.21
CA THR A 117 2.55 22.66 3.65
C THR A 117 3.33 23.25 2.47
N VAL A 118 3.12 22.78 1.24
CA VAL A 118 3.84 23.23 0.03
C VAL A 118 3.01 24.18 -0.85
N GLN A 119 1.67 24.20 -0.71
CA GLN A 119 0.80 25.06 -1.51
C GLN A 119 0.42 26.35 -0.75
N SER A 120 1.37 27.27 -0.67
CA SER A 120 1.10 28.69 -0.40
C SER A 120 1.42 29.54 -1.64
N ASP A 121 0.92 29.15 -2.80
CA ASP A 121 0.92 29.97 -4.01
C ASP A 121 -0.31 29.69 -4.91
N GLY A 122 -1.46 30.15 -4.43
CA GLY A 122 -2.53 30.75 -5.23
C GLY A 122 -2.79 30.20 -6.64
N SER A 123 -3.17 28.93 -6.74
CA SER A 123 -3.81 28.42 -7.96
C SER A 123 -5.18 27.82 -7.64
N ASP A 124 -6.21 28.61 -7.95
CA ASP A 124 -7.59 28.16 -8.05
C ASP A 124 -7.67 27.10 -9.16
N PHE A 125 -7.99 25.86 -8.81
CA PHE A 125 -8.29 24.82 -9.78
C PHE A 125 -9.76 24.41 -9.70
N ALA A 126 -10.43 24.56 -10.84
CA ALA A 126 -11.81 24.14 -11.05
C ALA A 126 -11.92 22.61 -10.96
N ILE A 127 -12.89 22.17 -10.16
CA ILE A 127 -13.26 20.79 -9.90
C ILE A 127 -14.03 20.27 -11.12
N ASP A 128 -13.46 19.30 -11.83
CA ASP A 128 -14.25 18.42 -12.70
C ASP A 128 -14.16 16.97 -12.21
N GLN A 129 -15.33 16.34 -12.23
CA GLN A 129 -15.71 15.08 -11.61
C GLN A 129 -14.72 13.92 -11.78
N ILE A 130 -14.27 13.31 -10.68
CA ILE A 130 -13.60 12.00 -10.70
C ILE A 130 -14.30 11.07 -9.71
N SER A 131 -14.92 10.03 -10.24
CA SER A 131 -15.60 8.96 -9.52
C SER A 131 -14.68 7.74 -9.38
N GLY A 132 -14.50 7.25 -8.16
CA GLY A 132 -14.09 5.87 -7.88
C GLY A 132 -15.29 5.01 -7.49
N PRO A 133 -15.16 3.68 -7.51
CA PRO A 133 -16.11 2.84 -6.80
C PRO A 133 -15.96 3.12 -5.29
N GLU A 134 -17.05 3.46 -4.61
CA GLU A 134 -17.09 3.77 -3.16
C GLU A 134 -16.35 2.74 -2.27
N THR A 135 -16.20 1.50 -2.78
CA THR A 135 -15.48 0.43 -2.11
C THR A 135 -13.97 0.66 -2.01
N SER A 136 -13.31 1.22 -3.04
CA SER A 136 -11.84 1.38 -3.04
C SER A 136 -11.36 2.49 -2.10
N VAL A 137 -12.05 3.63 -2.11
CA VAL A 137 -11.77 4.73 -1.16
C VAL A 137 -11.99 4.28 0.27
N LYS A 138 -13.08 3.55 0.54
CA LYS A 138 -13.32 2.98 1.88
C LYS A 138 -12.23 2.00 2.31
N GLN A 139 -11.79 1.10 1.42
CA GLN A 139 -10.69 0.16 1.73
C GLN A 139 -9.40 0.90 2.07
N ALA A 140 -9.14 1.99 1.37
CA ALA A 140 -7.96 2.79 1.58
C ALA A 140 -8.04 3.62 2.88
N ALA A 141 -9.22 4.12 3.26
CA ALA A 141 -9.46 4.73 4.57
C ALA A 141 -9.30 3.72 5.71
N ASP A 142 -9.91 2.53 5.58
CA ASP A 142 -9.76 1.43 6.53
C ASP A 142 -8.27 1.05 6.72
N LEU A 143 -7.49 1.03 5.63
CA LEU A 143 -6.06 0.74 5.70
C LEU A 143 -5.32 1.87 6.42
N ASP A 144 -5.60 3.13 6.07
CA ASP A 144 -4.97 4.30 6.70
C ASP A 144 -5.20 4.33 8.23
N ASP A 145 -6.41 4.03 8.69
CA ASP A 145 -6.75 3.94 10.12
C ASP A 145 -5.96 2.82 10.83
N LEU A 146 -5.81 1.66 10.20
CA LEU A 146 -4.99 0.57 10.74
C LEU A 146 -3.51 0.98 10.83
N LEU A 147 -3.00 1.70 9.84
CA LEU A 147 -1.61 2.16 9.84
C LEU A 147 -1.38 3.25 10.91
N ASP A 148 -2.37 4.09 11.20
CA ASP A 148 -2.28 5.06 12.31
C ASP A 148 -2.20 4.36 13.68
N GLU A 149 -2.95 3.28 13.87
CA GLU A 149 -2.87 2.44 15.07
C GLU A 149 -1.50 1.75 15.19
N LEU A 150 -1.02 1.16 14.10
CA LEU A 150 0.20 0.36 14.08
C LEU A 150 1.49 1.18 14.05
N LYS A 151 1.40 2.46 13.65
CA LYS A 151 2.51 3.41 13.54
C LYS A 151 3.76 2.86 12.83
N PRO A 152 3.63 2.23 11.64
CA PRO A 152 4.80 1.89 10.85
C PRO A 152 5.49 3.17 10.37
N THR A 153 6.73 3.02 9.90
CA THR A 153 7.42 4.05 9.13
C THR A 153 6.66 4.28 7.82
N ARG A 154 6.10 5.48 7.70
CA ARG A 154 5.36 5.96 6.53
C ARG A 154 6.10 7.11 5.87
N ARG A 155 5.94 7.27 4.57
CA ARG A 155 6.54 8.37 3.79
C ARG A 155 5.67 8.69 2.58
N LEU A 156 5.50 9.98 2.28
CA LEU A 156 4.92 10.43 1.02
C LEU A 156 5.87 10.08 -0.13
N VAL A 157 5.37 9.31 -1.09
CA VAL A 157 6.10 8.87 -2.28
C VAL A 157 5.64 9.68 -3.49
N ILE A 158 6.56 10.42 -4.10
CA ILE A 158 6.28 11.29 -5.25
C ILE A 158 7.41 11.22 -6.28
N ALA A 159 7.04 11.35 -7.55
CA ALA A 159 7.96 11.32 -8.68
C ALA A 159 9.17 12.24 -8.49
N GLY A 160 10.35 11.76 -8.84
CA GLY A 160 11.63 12.47 -8.70
C GLY A 160 12.36 12.20 -7.38
N GLN A 161 11.73 11.53 -6.41
CA GLN A 161 12.42 11.02 -5.24
C GLN A 161 13.33 9.84 -5.59
N GLN A 162 14.47 9.74 -4.90
CA GLN A 162 15.37 8.61 -4.96
C GLN A 162 15.64 8.10 -3.54
N MET A 163 15.38 6.82 -3.31
CA MET A 163 15.58 6.16 -2.01
C MET A 163 16.87 5.34 -2.07
N GLN A 164 17.81 5.67 -1.18
CA GLN A 164 19.14 5.05 -1.14
C GLN A 164 19.17 3.90 -0.13
N TYR A 165 19.71 2.76 -0.55
CA TYR A 165 19.92 1.57 0.28
C TYR A 165 21.35 1.03 0.09
N GLU A 166 21.82 0.18 1.01
CA GLU A 166 23.13 -0.48 0.85
C GLU A 166 23.25 -1.29 -0.45
N TRP A 167 22.13 -1.82 -0.95
CA TRP A 167 22.08 -2.67 -2.13
C TRP A 167 21.86 -1.89 -3.44
N GLY A 168 21.49 -0.61 -3.38
CA GLY A 168 21.17 0.18 -4.57
C GLY A 168 20.13 1.28 -4.31
N THR A 169 19.46 1.70 -5.37
CA THR A 169 18.50 2.81 -5.34
C THR A 169 17.12 2.38 -5.82
N ILE A 170 16.08 2.99 -5.24
CA ILE A 170 14.73 2.96 -5.78
C ILE A 170 14.39 4.36 -6.26
N ASP A 171 14.21 4.51 -7.57
CA ASP A 171 13.78 5.75 -8.21
C ASP A 171 12.25 5.78 -8.31
N ILE A 172 11.65 6.84 -7.78
CA ILE A 172 10.20 7.03 -7.82
C ILE A 172 9.85 7.77 -9.10
N LEU A 173 9.14 7.08 -9.99
CA LEU A 173 8.72 7.64 -11.29
C LEU A 173 7.29 8.21 -11.25
N SER A 174 6.49 7.78 -10.28
CA SER A 174 5.09 8.16 -10.08
C SER A 174 4.68 7.90 -8.62
N PRO A 175 3.58 8.52 -8.14
CA PRO A 175 2.76 9.54 -8.79
C PRO A 175 3.42 10.94 -8.80
N THR A 176 2.99 11.82 -9.69
CA THR A 176 3.38 13.26 -9.67
C THR A 176 2.57 14.03 -8.61
N SER A 177 2.98 15.27 -8.30
CA SER A 177 2.20 16.15 -7.40
C SER A 177 0.78 16.39 -7.91
N THR A 178 0.61 16.55 -9.23
CA THR A 178 -0.70 16.69 -9.87
C THR A 178 -1.57 15.47 -9.61
N GLN A 179 -1.04 14.25 -9.82
CA GLN A 179 -1.78 13.01 -9.56
C GLN A 179 -2.13 12.83 -8.08
N LEU A 180 -1.27 13.29 -7.17
CA LEU A 180 -1.55 13.28 -5.73
C LEU A 180 -2.65 14.27 -5.34
N ASN A 181 -2.68 15.46 -5.95
CA ASN A 181 -3.77 16.42 -5.75
C ASN A 181 -5.11 15.88 -6.28
N GLU A 182 -5.12 15.27 -7.47
CA GLU A 182 -6.33 14.62 -8.01
C GLU A 182 -6.84 13.51 -7.08
N LEU A 183 -5.93 12.69 -6.55
CA LEU A 183 -6.26 11.68 -5.56
C LEU A 183 -6.82 12.31 -4.28
N ALA A 184 -6.24 13.41 -3.79
CA ALA A 184 -6.75 14.16 -2.62
C ALA A 184 -8.19 14.66 -2.83
N VAL A 185 -8.50 15.21 -4.00
CA VAL A 185 -9.87 15.65 -4.34
C VAL A 185 -10.85 14.48 -4.32
N LYS A 186 -10.46 13.32 -4.85
CA LYS A 186 -11.27 12.10 -4.80
C LYS A 186 -11.58 11.66 -3.36
N TRP A 187 -10.61 11.78 -2.45
CA TRP A 187 -10.82 11.51 -1.03
C TRP A 187 -11.85 12.44 -0.38
N GLU A 188 -11.82 13.74 -0.70
CA GLU A 188 -12.74 14.74 -0.15
C GLU A 188 -14.19 14.53 -0.62
N MET A 189 -14.40 14.06 -1.85
CA MET A 189 -15.74 13.83 -2.39
C MET A 189 -16.41 12.56 -1.85
N GLU A 190 -15.64 11.51 -1.59
CA GLU A 190 -16.17 10.17 -1.26
C GLU A 190 -16.23 9.86 0.25
N VAL A 191 -15.64 10.71 1.11
CA VAL A 191 -15.78 10.63 2.57
C VAL A 191 -16.58 11.84 3.04
N PRO A 192 -17.93 11.78 3.10
CA PRO A 192 -18.72 12.89 3.61
C PRO A 192 -18.35 13.15 5.07
N SER A 193 -18.06 14.41 5.37
CA SER A 193 -17.65 14.93 6.68
C SER A 193 -18.31 14.20 7.86
N LYS A 194 -17.51 13.48 8.65
CA LYS A 194 -17.73 13.46 10.10
C LYS A 194 -16.85 14.43 10.85
N GLU A 195 -15.80 14.93 10.23
CA GLU A 195 -15.00 16.08 10.61
C GLU A 195 -14.05 16.28 9.42
N THR A 196 -14.08 17.44 8.81
CA THR A 196 -13.19 17.79 7.70
C THR A 196 -11.76 17.65 8.22
N TRP A 197 -10.92 16.82 7.59
CA TRP A 197 -9.53 16.55 8.02
C TRP A 197 -8.65 17.81 8.15
N ARG A 198 -9.14 18.94 7.60
CA ARG A 198 -8.54 20.28 7.71
C ARG A 198 -8.81 20.98 9.05
N ASP A 199 -9.81 20.56 9.83
CA ASP A 199 -10.24 21.25 11.05
C ASP A 199 -9.54 20.77 12.33
N GLN A 200 -8.55 19.88 12.23
CA GLN A 200 -7.78 19.36 13.37
C GLN A 200 -6.30 19.81 13.39
N ILE A 201 -5.95 20.89 12.67
CA ILE A 201 -4.60 21.50 12.70
C ILE A 201 -4.66 22.89 13.33
#